data_AF-A0A963MKY8-F1
#
_entry.id   AF-A0A963MKY8-F1
#
_cell.length_a   1.000
_cell.length_b   1.000
_cell.length_c   1.000
_cell.angle_alpha   90.00
_cell.angle_beta   90.00
_cell.angle_gamma   90.00
#
_symmetry.space_group_name_H-M   'P 1'
#
loop_
_entity.id
_entity.type
_entity.pdbx_description
1 polymer ?
#
loop_
_entity_poly.entity_id
_entity_poly.type
_entity_poly.pdbx_seq_one_letter_code
_entity_poly.pdbx_strand_id
1 'polypeptide(L)'
;IEAPRGTLIHHYQVNDDDLVTSCNLIVSTTHNNQPMNEAIRRVAQRYLSGRQLTEGLLNHIEVAIRAFDPCLSCATHALGKMPLQVELHDAAGRLVARLAAAA
;
A
#
# COMPACT_ATOMS: atom_id res chain seq x y z
N ILE A 1 10.68 18.04 -3.61
CA ILE A 1 11.96 17.38 -3.93
C ILE A 1 11.67 16.00 -4.51
N GLU A 2 12.52 15.47 -5.38
CA GLU A 2 12.40 14.07 -5.81
C GLU A 2 13.06 13.14 -4.78
N ALA A 3 12.25 12.29 -4.15
CA ALA A 3 12.75 11.19 -3.33
C ALA A 3 13.02 9.96 -4.24
N PRO A 4 13.78 8.95 -3.78
CA PRO A 4 14.08 7.75 -4.59
C PRO A 4 12.85 6.99 -5.08
N ARG A 5 11.67 7.24 -4.50
CA ARG A 5 10.40 6.55 -4.77
C ARG A 5 9.37 7.44 -5.46
N GLY A 6 9.76 8.65 -5.88
CA GLY A 6 8.91 9.65 -6.53
C GLY A 6 8.88 11.00 -5.81
N THR A 7 7.98 11.88 -6.26
CA THR A 7 7.90 13.26 -5.79
C THR A 7 7.50 13.36 -4.32
N LEU A 8 8.23 14.16 -3.56
CA LEU A 8 8.00 14.48 -2.16
C LEU A 8 7.68 15.97 -1.99
N ILE A 9 6.52 16.26 -1.42
CA ILE A 9 6.03 17.62 -1.20
C ILE A 9 5.89 17.85 0.30
N HIS A 10 6.61 18.86 0.80
CA HIS A 10 6.45 19.36 2.16
C HIS A 10 5.93 20.79 2.08
N HIS A 11 4.81 21.07 2.74
CA HIS A 11 4.22 22.39 2.84
C HIS A 11 4.03 22.73 4.31
N TYR A 12 4.68 23.80 4.76
CA TYR A 12 4.58 24.29 6.13
C TYR A 12 4.04 25.71 6.12
N GLN A 13 3.25 26.04 7.13
CA GLN A 13 2.87 27.42 7.45
C GLN A 13 3.46 27.77 8.81
N VAL A 14 4.02 28.97 8.93
CA VAL A 14 4.73 29.46 10.11
C VAL A 14 4.15 30.82 10.50
N ASN A 15 4.03 31.09 11.80
CA ASN A 15 3.56 32.38 12.32
C ASN A 15 4.74 33.36 12.58
N ASP A 16 4.42 34.54 13.12
CA ASP A 16 5.40 35.59 13.41
C ASP A 16 6.39 35.24 14.55
N ASP A 17 6.12 34.18 15.32
CA ASP A 17 6.98 33.66 16.38
C ASP A 17 7.89 32.51 15.89
N ASP A 18 8.02 32.32 14.58
CA ASP A 18 8.73 31.20 13.93
C ASP A 18 8.18 29.80 14.30
N LEU A 19 6.92 29.71 14.74
CA LEU A 19 6.26 28.45 15.09
C LEU A 19 5.44 27.89 13.92
N VAL A 20 5.59 26.60 13.64
CA VAL A 20 4.80 25.89 12.62
C VAL A 20 3.34 25.78 13.07
N THR A 21 2.43 26.40 12.32
CA THR A 21 0.98 26.39 12.57
C THR A 21 0.23 25.33 11.76
N SER A 22 0.79 24.93 10.62
CA SER A 22 0.22 23.91 9.75
C SER A 22 1.31 23.17 8.98
N CYS A 23 1.06 21.89 8.69
CA CYS A 23 1.95 21.04 7.91
C CYS A 23 1.12 20.11 7.02
N ASN A 24 1.45 20.07 5.73
CA ASN A 24 0.92 19.10 4.77
C ASN A 24 2.10 18.36 4.11
N LEU A 25 2.06 17.03 4.17
CA LEU A 25 3.10 16.15 3.64
C LEU A 25 2.48 15.21 2.62
N ILE A 26 2.81 15.40 1.34
CA ILE A 26 2.44 14.47 0.28
C ILE A 26 3.70 13.69 -0.09
N VAL A 27 3.75 12.46 0.42
CA VAL A 27 4.90 11.58 0.29
C VAL A 27 4.84 10.78 -1.01
N SER A 28 6.00 10.41 -1.54
CA SER A 28 6.17 9.75 -2.83
C SER A 28 5.28 8.51 -3.01
N THR A 29 5.27 7.59 -2.05
CA THR A 29 4.44 6.37 -2.08
C THR A 29 2.93 6.68 -2.19
N THR A 30 2.46 7.82 -1.66
CA THR A 30 1.05 8.21 -1.73
C THR A 30 0.59 8.41 -3.17
N HIS A 31 1.45 8.92 -4.05
CA HIS A 31 1.16 9.05 -5.48
C HIS A 31 1.00 7.69 -6.17
N ASN A 32 1.69 6.66 -5.67
CA ASN A 32 1.70 5.31 -6.24
C ASN A 32 0.59 4.40 -5.70
N ASN A 33 -0.27 4.88 -4.80
CA ASN A 33 -1.30 4.05 -4.18
C ASN A 33 -2.31 3.49 -5.20
N GLN A 34 -2.76 4.31 -6.16
CA GLN A 34 -3.68 3.85 -7.20
C GLN A 34 -3.04 2.83 -8.16
N PRO A 35 -1.86 3.10 -8.77
CA PRO A 35 -1.15 2.11 -9.59
C PRO A 35 -0.91 0.78 -8.87
N MET A 36 -0.60 0.82 -7.58
CA MET A 36 -0.36 -0.38 -6.77
C MET A 36 -1.64 -1.21 -6.61
N ASN A 37 -2.77 -0.58 -6.29
CA ASN A 37 -4.08 -1.25 -6.22
C ASN A 37 -4.48 -1.88 -7.56
N GLU A 38 -4.19 -1.21 -8.68
CA GLU A 38 -4.42 -1.75 -10.02
C GLU A 38 -3.51 -2.94 -10.34
N ALA A 39 -2.24 -2.90 -9.94
CA ALA A 39 -1.31 -4.01 -10.10
C ALA A 39 -1.80 -5.25 -9.33
N ILE A 40 -2.24 -5.09 -8.07
CA ILE A 40 -2.82 -6.16 -7.26
C ILE A 40 -4.07 -6.72 -7.95
N ARG A 41 -4.97 -5.87 -8.46
CA ARG A 41 -6.17 -6.30 -9.20
C ARG A 41 -5.81 -7.14 -10.43
N ARG A 42 -4.79 -6.74 -11.20
CA ARG A 42 -4.31 -7.50 -12.38
C ARG A 42 -3.72 -8.85 -11.99
N VAL A 43 -2.94 -8.91 -10.90
CA VAL A 43 -2.42 -10.18 -10.36
C VAL A 43 -3.56 -11.10 -9.95
N ALA A 44 -4.54 -10.58 -9.21
CA ALA A 44 -5.71 -11.35 -8.81
C ALA A 44 -6.46 -11.89 -10.04
N GLN A 45 -6.75 -11.06 -11.06
CA GLN A 45 -7.43 -11.50 -12.27
C GLN A 45 -6.67 -12.59 -13.04
N ARG A 46 -5.34 -12.56 -13.03
CA ARG A 46 -4.51 -13.51 -13.79
C ARG A 46 -4.27 -14.83 -13.05
N TYR A 47 -4.13 -14.79 -11.73
CA TYR A 47 -3.65 -15.92 -10.93
C TYR A 47 -4.71 -16.50 -9.97
N LEU A 48 -5.80 -15.78 -9.70
CA LEU A 48 -6.90 -16.30 -8.90
C LEU A 48 -7.83 -17.15 -9.78
N SER A 49 -7.82 -18.47 -9.58
CA SER A 49 -8.72 -19.42 -10.23
C SER A 49 -10.15 -19.41 -9.67
N GLY A 50 -10.46 -18.48 -8.76
CA GLY A 50 -11.79 -18.21 -8.19
C GLY A 50 -12.23 -19.12 -7.05
N ARG A 51 -11.44 -20.14 -6.68
CA ARG A 51 -11.84 -21.16 -5.68
C ARG A 51 -10.96 -21.25 -4.44
N GLN A 52 -9.67 -20.94 -4.55
CA GLN A 52 -8.74 -21.03 -3.41
C GLN A 52 -7.67 -19.96 -3.49
N LEU A 53 -7.32 -19.42 -2.32
CA LEU A 53 -6.10 -18.64 -2.15
C LEU A 53 -4.92 -19.60 -2.02
N THR A 54 -3.84 -19.33 -2.73
CA THR A 54 -2.60 -20.14 -2.69
C THR A 54 -1.43 -19.29 -2.24
N GLU A 55 -0.41 -19.95 -1.67
CA GLU A 55 0.86 -19.27 -1.31
C GLU A 55 1.54 -18.63 -2.54
N GLY A 56 1.46 -19.27 -3.70
CA GLY A 56 1.95 -18.70 -4.95
C GLY A 56 1.24 -17.39 -5.33
N LEU A 57 -0.08 -17.29 -5.13
CA LEU A 57 -0.83 -16.06 -5.35
C LEU A 57 -0.40 -14.96 -4.36
N LEU A 58 -0.22 -15.30 -3.08
CA LEU A 58 0.29 -14.35 -2.08
C LEU A 58 1.66 -13.79 -2.48
N ASN A 59 2.58 -14.67 -2.89
CA ASN A 59 3.89 -14.26 -3.35
C ASN A 59 3.81 -13.35 -4.60
N HIS A 60 2.92 -13.64 -5.55
CA HIS A 60 2.71 -12.75 -6.70
C HIS A 60 2.16 -11.38 -6.31
N ILE A 61 1.26 -11.31 -5.32
CA ILE A 61 0.74 -10.05 -4.78
C ILE A 61 1.87 -9.28 -4.08
N GLU A 62 2.68 -9.95 -3.26
CA GLU A 62 3.84 -9.33 -2.60
C GLU A 62 4.87 -8.81 -3.59
N VAL A 63 5.20 -9.58 -4.63
CA VAL A 63 6.12 -9.17 -5.68
C VAL A 63 5.59 -7.93 -6.40
N ALA A 64 4.29 -7.88 -6.70
CA ALA A 64 3.68 -6.72 -7.34
C ALA A 64 3.75 -5.47 -6.44
N ILE A 65 3.57 -5.61 -5.13
CA ILE A 65 3.72 -4.51 -4.17
C ILE A 65 5.19 -4.09 -4.06
N ARG A 66 6.12 -5.03 -3.89
CA ARG A 66 7.57 -4.77 -3.77
C ARG A 66 8.16 -4.08 -5.00
N ALA A 67 7.59 -4.28 -6.18
CA ALA A 67 8.02 -3.60 -7.41
C ALA A 67 7.89 -2.06 -7.33
N PHE A 68 7.03 -1.53 -6.46
CA PHE A 68 6.89 -0.10 -6.21
C PHE A 68 7.79 0.41 -5.07
N ASP A 69 8.57 -0.47 -4.43
CA ASP A 69 9.36 -0.21 -3.22
C ASP A 69 8.63 0.71 -2.21
N PRO A 70 7.41 0.35 -1.77
CA PRO A 70 6.57 1.28 -1.04
C PRO A 70 7.13 1.50 0.36
N CYS A 71 7.56 2.73 0.65
CA CYS A 71 7.78 3.12 2.04
C CYS A 71 6.42 3.41 2.69
N LEU A 72 5.77 2.37 3.21
CA LEU A 72 4.44 2.48 3.83
C LEU A 72 4.47 3.27 5.15
N SER A 73 5.56 3.19 5.91
CA SER A 73 5.78 4.01 7.10
C SER A 73 5.90 5.50 6.74
N CYS A 74 6.60 5.82 5.66
CA CYS A 74 6.67 7.19 5.14
C CYS A 74 5.30 7.66 4.64
N ALA A 75 4.53 6.79 3.97
CA ALA A 75 3.25 7.15 3.36
C ALA A 75 2.14 7.43 4.38
N THR A 76 2.09 6.61 5.44
CA THR A 76 1.05 6.66 6.46
C THR A 76 1.46 7.43 7.71
N HIS A 77 2.73 7.81 7.81
CA HIS A 77 3.35 8.35 9.03
C HIS A 77 3.19 7.42 10.25
N ALA A 78 2.96 6.13 10.04
CA ALA A 78 2.81 5.12 11.09
C ALA A 78 4.05 4.22 11.19
N LEU A 79 4.50 3.97 12.42
CA LEU A 79 5.61 3.06 12.75
C LEU A 79 5.05 1.73 13.27
N GLY A 80 5.40 0.60 12.64
CA GLY A 80 4.98 -0.73 13.12
C GLY A 80 5.14 -1.88 12.13
N LYS A 81 4.76 -3.09 12.55
CA LYS A 81 4.67 -4.28 11.67
C LYS A 81 3.42 -4.18 10.78
N MET A 82 3.58 -4.45 9.49
CA MET A 82 2.49 -4.42 8.51
C MET A 82 2.32 -5.80 7.87
N PRO A 83 1.68 -6.76 8.57
CA PRO A 83 1.43 -8.09 8.01
C PRO A 83 0.47 -8.00 6.82
N LEU A 84 0.79 -8.67 5.71
CA LEU A 84 -0.10 -8.74 4.57
C LEU A 84 -1.24 -9.70 4.87
N GLN A 85 -2.48 -9.22 4.79
CA GLN A 85 -3.67 -10.03 4.96
C GLN A 85 -4.48 -10.04 3.67
N VAL A 86 -4.86 -11.23 3.22
CA VAL A 86 -5.67 -11.43 2.02
C VAL A 86 -6.94 -12.18 2.41
N GLU A 87 -8.08 -11.58 2.09
CA GLU A 87 -9.41 -12.13 2.30
C GLU A 87 -10.08 -12.37 0.94
N LEU A 88 -10.64 -13.57 0.76
CA LEU A 88 -11.42 -13.93 -0.41
C LEU A 88 -12.91 -13.91 -0.04
N HIS A 89 -13.68 -13.09 -0.75
CA HIS A 89 -15.13 -13.00 -0.58
C HIS A 89 -15.86 -13.59 -1.80
N ASP A 90 -16.98 -14.25 -1.57
CA ASP A 90 -17.89 -14.69 -2.64
C ASP A 90 -18.74 -13.53 -3.17
N ALA A 91 -19.55 -13.80 -4.21
CA ALA A 91 -20.43 -12.81 -4.82
C ALA A 91 -21.51 -12.25 -3.86
N ALA A 92 -21.79 -12.94 -2.75
CA ALA A 92 -22.70 -12.48 -1.69
C ALA A 92 -21.95 -11.72 -0.57
N GLY A 93 -20.64 -11.50 -0.70
CA GLY A 93 -19.79 -10.84 0.28
C GLY A 93 -19.34 -11.73 1.44
N ARG A 94 -19.64 -13.03 1.43
CA ARG A 94 -19.26 -13.95 2.50
C ARG A 94 -17.79 -14.31 2.38
N LEU A 95 -17.09 -14.33 3.52
CA LEU A 95 -15.69 -14.74 3.59
C LEU A 95 -15.55 -16.24 3.26
N VAL A 96 -14.81 -16.55 2.21
CA VAL A 96 -14.52 -17.91 1.72
C VAL A 96 -13.18 -18.40 2.27
N ALA A 97 -12.18 -17.52 2.30
CA ALA A 97 -10.84 -17.86 2.79
C ALA A 97 -10.12 -16.61 3.30
N ARG A 98 -9.21 -16.80 4.25
CA ARG A 98 -8.31 -15.77 4.76
C ARG A 98 -6.90 -16.33 4.90
N LEU A 99 -5.91 -15.57 4.45
CA LEU A 99 -4.50 -15.85 4.66
C LEU A 99 -3.81 -14.60 5.19
N ALA A 100 -2.83 -14.81 6.06
CA ALA A 100 -1.95 -13.76 6.53
C ALA A 100 -0.50 -14.20 6.33
N ALA A 101 0.30 -13.37 5.64
CA ALA A 101 1.73 -13.52 5.61
C ALA A 101 2.32 -12.70 6.77
N ALA A 102 3.11 -13.35 7.62
CA ALA A 102 3.81 -12.67 8.70
C ALA A 102 4.93 -11.81 8.10
N ALA A 103 4.92 -10.52 8.44
CA ALA A 103 6.01 -9.58 8.16
C ALA A 103 7.06 -9.61 9.28
#